data_AF-A0AAU3GD27-F1
#
_entry.id   AF-A0AAU3GD27-F1
#
_cell.length_a   1.000
_cell.length_b   1.000
_cell.length_c   1.000
_cell.angle_alpha   90.00
_cell.angle_beta   90.00
_cell.angle_gamma   90.00
#
_symmetry.space_group_name_H-M   'P 1'
#
loop_
_entity.id
_entity.type
_entity.pdbx_description
1 polymer ?
#
loop_
_entity_poly.entity_id
_entity_poly.type
_entity_poly.pdbx_seq_one_letter_code
_entity_poly.pdbx_strand_id
1 'polypeptide(L)'
;MLERDGTDVLRDAQCRATAGTWHSEYDGKDLNAASQVDIDHIVPLANAWRSGADAWSTAKRRDFANDLTNPQLIAVSATSDRAKGDQIPAQWKPPLRGFWCTYARAWTDVKHRYGLAVTAPEKTALAEMLDTCPEPQHS
;
A
#
# COMPACT_ATOMS: atom_id res chain seq x y z
N MET A 1 -6.19 -10.29 -7.30
CA MET A 1 -5.70 -9.75 -6.01
C MET A 1 -6.82 -9.61 -4.99
N LEU A 2 -8.00 -9.09 -5.33
CA LEU A 2 -9.14 -9.10 -4.40
C LEU A 2 -9.45 -10.51 -3.83
N GLU A 3 -9.22 -11.56 -4.61
CA GLU A 3 -9.29 -12.96 -4.14
C GLU A 3 -8.20 -13.37 -3.17
N ARG A 4 -6.99 -12.79 -3.27
CA ARG A 4 -5.87 -13.04 -2.37
C ARG A 4 -6.14 -12.42 -1.00
N ASP A 5 -6.72 -11.22 -1.01
CA ASP A 5 -6.86 -10.38 0.19
C ASP A 5 -8.27 -10.42 0.80
N GLY A 6 -9.17 -11.21 0.22
CA GLY A 6 -10.56 -11.34 0.65
C GLY A 6 -10.90 -12.74 1.13
N THR A 7 -11.87 -12.83 2.04
CA THR A 7 -12.47 -14.09 2.48
C THR A 7 -13.83 -14.27 1.81
N ASP A 8 -14.22 -15.52 1.50
CA ASP A 8 -15.51 -15.85 0.88
C ASP A 8 -15.83 -15.07 -0.40
N VAL A 9 -14.81 -14.85 -1.23
CA VAL A 9 -14.93 -14.03 -2.44
C VAL A 9 -15.80 -14.71 -3.50
N LEU A 10 -16.92 -14.07 -3.82
CA LEU A 10 -17.83 -14.44 -4.91
C LEU A 10 -17.40 -13.78 -6.21
N ARG A 11 -17.64 -14.48 -7.33
CA ARG A 11 -17.32 -14.00 -8.68
C ARG A 11 -18.53 -14.01 -9.59
N ASP A 12 -18.55 -13.11 -10.57
CA ASP A 12 -19.47 -13.20 -11.70
C ASP A 12 -18.97 -14.16 -12.78
N ALA A 13 -19.78 -14.33 -13.84
CA ALA A 13 -19.45 -15.17 -14.98
C ALA A 13 -18.22 -14.69 -15.78
N GLN A 14 -17.75 -13.46 -15.53
CA GLN A 14 -16.53 -12.88 -16.12
C GLN A 14 -15.33 -12.99 -15.18
N CYS A 15 -15.42 -13.80 -14.11
CA CYS A 15 -14.40 -13.99 -13.08
C CYS A 15 -14.03 -12.71 -12.32
N ARG A 16 -14.90 -11.70 -12.29
CA ARG A 16 -14.69 -10.50 -11.49
C ARG A 16 -15.24 -10.73 -10.08
N ALA A 17 -14.47 -10.34 -9.07
CA ALA A 17 -14.97 -10.34 -7.70
C ALA A 17 -16.17 -9.38 -7.57
N THR A 18 -17.25 -9.85 -6.96
CA THR A 18 -18.48 -9.06 -6.75
C THR A 18 -18.77 -8.82 -5.28
N ALA A 19 -18.50 -9.82 -4.43
CA ALA A 19 -18.67 -9.77 -2.99
C ALA A 19 -17.63 -10.64 -2.30
N GLY A 20 -17.49 -10.48 -0.99
CA GLY A 20 -16.50 -11.15 -0.15
C GLY A 20 -16.38 -10.38 1.16
N THR A 21 -15.35 -10.64 1.95
CA THR A 21 -15.01 -9.80 3.12
C THR A 21 -13.55 -9.37 3.02
N TRP A 22 -13.30 -8.07 3.14
CA TRP A 22 -11.97 -7.47 3.16
C TRP A 22 -11.82 -6.57 4.38
N HIS A 23 -10.64 -6.55 4.98
CA HIS A 23 -10.28 -5.60 6.02
C HIS A 23 -9.34 -4.54 5.46
N SER A 24 -9.71 -3.27 5.58
CA SER A 24 -8.89 -2.16 5.12
C SER A 24 -7.92 -1.72 6.22
N GLU A 25 -6.65 -2.10 6.09
CA GLU A 25 -5.59 -1.75 7.05
C GLU A 25 -5.37 -0.23 7.21
N TYR A 26 -5.76 0.58 6.21
CA TYR A 26 -5.59 2.02 6.28
C TYR A 26 -6.53 2.70 7.27
N ASP A 27 -7.77 2.23 7.37
CA ASP A 27 -8.83 2.88 8.13
C ASP A 27 -9.61 1.93 9.05
N GLY A 28 -9.21 0.66 9.14
CA GLY A 28 -9.77 -0.35 10.04
C GLY A 28 -11.18 -0.81 9.69
N LYS A 29 -11.65 -0.57 8.46
CA LYS A 29 -13.02 -0.91 8.04
C LYS A 29 -13.11 -2.31 7.45
N ASP A 30 -14.15 -3.04 7.83
CA ASP A 30 -14.58 -4.25 7.15
C ASP A 30 -15.50 -3.89 5.97
N LEU A 31 -15.22 -4.49 4.81
CA LEU A 31 -15.85 -4.19 3.53
C LEU A 31 -16.40 -5.48 2.94
N ASN A 32 -17.63 -5.44 2.41
CA ASN A 32 -18.32 -6.65 1.94
C ASN A 32 -18.69 -6.65 0.45
N ALA A 33 -18.55 -5.49 -0.20
CA ALA A 33 -18.75 -5.36 -1.64
C ALA A 33 -17.41 -5.06 -2.33
N ALA A 34 -17.15 -5.73 -3.45
CA ALA A 34 -15.92 -5.52 -4.21
C ALA A 34 -15.76 -4.05 -4.69
N SER A 35 -16.86 -3.32 -4.87
CA SER A 35 -16.85 -1.90 -5.25
C SER A 35 -16.38 -0.94 -4.14
N GLN A 36 -16.27 -1.43 -2.89
CA GLN A 36 -15.77 -0.65 -1.76
C GLN A 36 -14.26 -0.81 -1.56
N VAL A 37 -13.64 -1.74 -2.28
CA VAL A 37 -12.24 -2.12 -2.11
C VAL A 37 -11.46 -1.70 -3.35
N ASP A 38 -10.39 -0.94 -3.14
CA ASP A 38 -9.40 -0.66 -4.17
C ASP A 38 -8.10 -1.40 -3.81
N ILE A 39 -7.33 -1.72 -4.85
CA ILE A 39 -5.96 -2.20 -4.71
C ILE A 39 -5.05 -1.00 -4.82
N ASP A 40 -4.35 -0.69 -3.72
CA ASP A 40 -3.41 0.42 -3.67
C ASP A 40 -1.96 -0.05 -3.84
N HIS A 41 -1.15 0.84 -4.42
CA HIS A 41 0.30 0.75 -4.41
C HIS A 41 0.85 1.46 -3.17
N ILE A 42 1.47 0.74 -2.24
CA ILE A 42 2.08 1.35 -1.04
C ILE A 42 2.96 2.53 -1.44
N VAL A 43 3.86 2.36 -2.42
CA VAL A 43 4.52 3.48 -3.11
C VAL A 43 3.76 3.76 -4.42
N PRO A 44 3.04 4.89 -4.56
CA PRO A 44 2.28 5.21 -5.77
C PRO A 44 3.14 5.21 -7.03
N LEU A 45 2.58 4.78 -8.16
CA LEU A 45 3.30 4.75 -9.44
C LEU A 45 3.88 6.13 -9.82
N ALA A 46 3.14 7.21 -9.60
CA ALA A 46 3.61 8.57 -9.87
C ALA A 46 4.71 9.02 -8.90
N ASN A 47 4.66 8.60 -7.64
CA ASN A 47 5.78 8.83 -6.71
C ASN A 47 7.03 8.05 -7.15
N ALA A 48 6.88 6.78 -7.52
CA ALA A 48 7.98 5.96 -8.01
C ALA A 48 8.65 6.59 -9.24
N TRP A 49 7.85 7.10 -10.19
CA TRP A 49 8.35 7.86 -11.35
C TRP A 49 9.22 9.04 -10.93
N ARG A 50 8.73 9.90 -10.04
CA ARG A 50 9.48 11.05 -9.51
C ARG A 50 10.72 10.67 -8.69
N SER A 51 10.80 9.42 -8.24
CA SER A 51 11.84 8.92 -7.34
C SER A 51 12.89 8.05 -8.05
N GLY A 52 12.87 7.96 -9.39
CA GLY A 52 13.87 7.27 -10.21
C GLY A 52 13.34 6.16 -11.12
N ALA A 53 12.03 5.87 -11.09
CA ALA A 53 11.44 4.89 -12.02
C ALA A 53 11.28 5.42 -13.44
N ASP A 54 11.46 6.72 -13.67
CA ASP A 54 11.49 7.35 -15.00
C ASP A 54 12.63 6.79 -15.87
N ALA A 55 13.77 6.46 -15.25
CA ALA A 55 14.92 5.86 -15.92
C ALA A 55 14.76 4.34 -16.18
N TRP A 56 13.68 3.72 -15.69
CA TRP A 56 13.49 2.28 -15.84
C TRP A 56 12.93 1.87 -17.19
N SER A 57 13.32 0.67 -17.62
CA SER A 57 12.64 -0.02 -18.71
C SER A 57 11.15 -0.22 -18.40
N THR A 58 10.34 -0.32 -19.45
CA THR A 58 8.91 -0.64 -19.30
C THR A 58 8.68 -1.97 -18.58
N ALA A 59 9.57 -2.96 -18.79
CA ALA A 59 9.50 -4.24 -18.10
C ALA A 59 9.65 -4.08 -16.59
N LYS A 60 10.66 -3.35 -16.12
CA LYS A 60 10.87 -3.12 -14.67
C LYS A 60 9.73 -2.32 -14.04
N ARG A 61 9.16 -1.33 -14.75
CA ARG A 61 7.96 -0.60 -14.28
C ARG A 61 6.74 -1.52 -14.16
N ARG A 62 6.56 -2.45 -15.09
CA ARG A 62 5.50 -3.46 -15.01
C ARG A 62 5.72 -4.41 -13.84
N ASP A 63 6.96 -4.84 -13.59
CA ASP A 63 7.28 -5.73 -12.47
C ASP A 63 7.00 -5.03 -11.13
N PHE A 64 7.35 -3.74 -11.00
CA PHE A 64 6.98 -2.91 -9.84
C PHE A 64 5.46 -2.78 -9.67
N ALA A 65 4.73 -2.50 -10.75
CA ALA A 65 3.28 -2.31 -10.69
C ALA A 65 2.51 -3.59 -10.32
N ASN A 66 3.10 -4.77 -10.52
CA ASN A 66 2.49 -6.08 -10.33
C ASN A 66 3.21 -6.93 -9.27
N ASP A 67 3.99 -6.32 -8.38
CA ASP A 67 4.71 -7.04 -7.34
C ASP A 67 3.77 -7.55 -6.26
N LEU A 68 3.50 -8.86 -6.31
CA LEU A 68 2.68 -9.59 -5.35
C LEU A 68 3.51 -10.26 -4.25
N THR A 69 4.85 -10.17 -4.33
CA THR A 69 5.79 -10.87 -3.43
C THR A 69 6.34 -10.00 -2.32
N ASN A 70 6.38 -8.68 -2.53
CA ASN A 70 6.74 -7.69 -1.51
C ASN A 70 5.50 -6.84 -1.16
N PRO A 71 5.57 -5.95 -0.15
CA PRO A 71 4.38 -5.28 0.36
C PRO A 71 3.94 -4.11 -0.54
N GLN A 72 4.18 -4.17 -1.85
CA GLN A 72 3.86 -3.07 -2.76
C GLN A 72 2.36 -2.95 -3.06
N LEU A 73 1.59 -4.04 -2.94
CA LEU A 73 0.18 -4.10 -3.29
C LEU A 73 -0.68 -4.54 -2.10
N ILE A 74 -1.67 -3.71 -1.74
CA ILE A 74 -2.57 -3.92 -0.59
C ILE A 74 -4.03 -3.63 -0.95
N ALA A 75 -4.96 -4.45 -0.46
CA ALA A 75 -6.39 -4.17 -0.54
C ALA A 75 -6.82 -3.21 0.58
N VAL A 76 -7.46 -2.10 0.22
CA VAL A 76 -7.86 -1.04 1.16
C VAL A 76 -9.23 -0.47 0.77
N SER A 77 -9.83 0.33 1.65
CA SER A 77 -11.08 1.00 1.32
C SER A 77 -10.85 2.00 0.18
N ALA A 78 -11.75 1.97 -0.81
CA ALA A 78 -11.71 2.89 -1.96
C ALA A 78 -11.70 4.36 -1.52
N THR A 79 -12.30 4.68 -0.37
CA THR A 79 -12.24 6.03 0.20
C THR A 79 -10.84 6.39 0.66
N SER A 80 -10.15 5.50 1.37
CA SER A 80 -8.80 5.74 1.87
C SER A 80 -7.76 5.79 0.74
N ASP A 81 -7.90 4.92 -0.27
CA ASP A 81 -7.03 4.91 -1.46
C ASP A 81 -7.14 6.23 -2.24
N ARG A 82 -8.36 6.68 -2.53
CA ARG A 82 -8.58 7.96 -3.22
C ARG A 82 -8.13 9.17 -2.40
N ALA A 83 -8.23 9.09 -1.07
CA ALA A 83 -7.71 10.13 -0.19
C ALA A 83 -6.18 10.18 -0.20
N LYS A 84 -5.49 9.04 -0.36
CA LYS A 84 -4.03 8.95 -0.48
C LYS A 84 -3.55 9.43 -1.86
N GLY A 85 -4.16 8.95 -2.94
CA GLY A 85 -3.73 9.27 -4.30
C GLY A 85 -2.23 9.01 -4.53
N ASP A 86 -1.52 10.01 -5.06
CA ASP A 86 -0.07 9.94 -5.28
C ASP A 86 0.79 10.61 -4.19
N GLN A 87 0.17 10.88 -3.04
CA GLN A 87 0.80 11.58 -1.92
C GLN A 87 1.88 10.74 -1.24
N ILE A 88 2.85 11.44 -0.65
CA ILE A 88 3.91 10.86 0.16
C ILE A 88 3.52 10.76 1.64
N PRO A 89 4.23 9.96 2.47
CA PRO A 89 4.03 9.90 3.92
C PRO A 89 3.98 11.25 4.65
N ALA A 90 4.63 12.28 4.11
CA ALA A 90 4.61 13.64 4.67
C ALA A 90 3.29 14.40 4.41
N GLN A 91 2.53 13.98 3.40
CA GLN A 91 1.29 14.62 2.96
C GLN A 91 0.05 13.81 3.38
N TRP A 92 0.19 12.49 3.42
CA TRP A 92 -0.87 11.57 3.81
C TRP A 92 -0.28 10.42 4.63
N LYS A 93 -1.00 10.02 5.67
CA LYS A 93 -0.72 8.84 6.48
C LYS A 93 -2.03 8.04 6.64
N PRO A 94 -1.96 6.71 6.82
CA PRO A 94 -3.14 5.92 7.16
C PRO A 94 -3.90 6.54 8.34
N PRO A 95 -5.23 6.74 8.24
CA PRO A 95 -6.04 7.23 9.36
C PRO A 95 -5.91 6.34 10.61
N LEU A 96 -5.77 5.04 10.44
CA LEU A 96 -5.52 4.10 11.53
C LEU A 96 -4.06 4.21 11.99
N ARG A 97 -3.83 4.94 13.10
CA ARG A 97 -2.48 5.13 13.67
C ARG A 97 -1.78 3.81 14.02
N GLY A 98 -2.54 2.78 14.41
CA GLY A 98 -2.00 1.44 14.70
C GLY A 98 -1.28 0.80 13.50
N PHE A 99 -1.61 1.20 12.28
CA PHE A 99 -0.99 0.68 11.07
C PHE A 99 0.28 1.44 10.65
N TRP A 100 0.64 2.55 11.31
CA TRP A 100 1.73 3.42 10.90
C TRP A 100 3.09 2.72 10.81
N CYS A 101 3.47 1.95 11.83
CA CYS A 101 4.73 1.19 11.82
C CYS A 101 4.80 0.22 10.63
N THR A 102 3.72 -0.53 10.38
CA THR A 102 3.66 -1.47 9.26
C THR A 102 3.74 -0.75 7.91
N TYR A 103 2.98 0.33 7.74
CA TYR A 103 3.03 1.16 6.54
C TYR A 103 4.43 1.73 6.28
N ALA A 104 5.09 2.28 7.30
CA ALA A 104 6.41 2.90 7.14
C ALA A 104 7.50 1.87 6.82
N ARG A 105 7.43 0.66 7.42
CA ARG A 105 8.30 -0.47 7.06
C ARG A 105 8.06 -0.91 5.62
N ALA A 106 6.80 -1.08 5.21
CA ALA A 106 6.45 -1.46 3.84
C ALA A 106 6.95 -0.43 2.81
N TRP A 107 6.70 0.85 3.05
CA TRP A 107 7.16 1.94 2.18
C TRP A 107 8.70 1.93 2.04
N THR A 108 9.40 1.81 3.18
CA THR A 108 10.87 1.76 3.21
C THR A 108 11.41 0.54 2.46
N ASP A 109 10.80 -0.62 2.68
CA ASP A 109 11.18 -1.87 2.03
C ASP A 109 11.00 -1.80 0.50
N VAL A 110 9.86 -1.29 0.03
CA VAL A 110 9.61 -1.08 -1.40
C VAL A 110 10.62 -0.11 -2.00
N LYS A 111 10.82 1.07 -1.38
CA LYS A 111 11.80 2.06 -1.89
C LYS A 111 13.20 1.45 -1.97
N HIS A 112 13.60 0.68 -0.95
CA HIS A 112 14.88 0.00 -0.91
C HIS A 112 15.04 -1.04 -2.03
N ARG A 113 14.11 -2.00 -2.14
CA ARG A 113 14.17 -3.09 -3.14
C ARG A 113 14.25 -2.57 -4.56
N TYR A 114 13.51 -1.51 -4.85
CA TYR A 114 13.43 -0.96 -6.20
C TYR A 114 14.48 0.11 -6.51
N GLY A 115 15.25 0.55 -5.51
CA GLY A 115 16.27 1.59 -5.66
C GLY A 115 15.66 2.97 -5.91
N LEU A 116 14.56 3.28 -5.24
CA LEU A 116 13.87 4.58 -5.33
C LEU A 116 14.37 5.54 -4.26
N ALA A 117 14.52 6.81 -4.63
CA ALA A 117 14.92 7.86 -3.69
C ALA A 117 13.83 8.14 -2.64
N VAL A 118 14.29 8.60 -1.47
CA VAL A 118 13.45 9.10 -0.38
C VAL A 118 13.85 10.54 -0.11
N THR A 119 12.88 11.43 -0.22
CA THR A 119 13.03 12.87 0.05
C THR A 119 13.15 13.13 1.56
N ALA A 120 13.69 14.29 1.94
CA ALA A 120 13.79 14.67 3.35
C ALA A 120 12.43 14.70 4.07
N PRO A 121 11.33 15.25 3.50
CA PRO A 121 10.01 15.19 4.12
C PRO A 121 9.49 13.76 4.26
N GLU A 122 9.67 12.90 3.25
CA GLU A 122 9.32 11.46 3.36
C GLU A 122 10.06 10.83 4.53
N LYS A 123 11.37 11.04 4.64
CA LYS A 123 12.20 10.46 5.71
C LYS A 123 11.73 10.88 7.10
N THR A 124 11.42 12.16 7.31
CA THR A 124 10.92 12.66 8.59
C THR A 124 9.59 12.00 8.97
N ALA A 125 8.65 11.93 8.03
CA ALA A 125 7.35 11.31 8.29
C ALA A 125 7.46 9.80 8.53
N LEU A 126 8.34 9.11 7.79
CA LEU A 126 8.62 7.69 8.01
C LEU A 126 9.22 7.44 9.39
N ALA A 127 10.15 8.28 9.86
CA ALA A 127 10.71 8.16 11.19
C ALA A 127 9.64 8.29 12.29
N GLU A 128 8.78 9.32 12.20
CA GLU A 128 7.65 9.50 13.12
C GLU A 128 6.70 8.29 13.14
N MET A 129 6.48 7.67 11.97
CA MET A 129 5.64 6.48 11.86
C MET A 129 6.33 5.22 12.39
N LEU A 130 7.65 5.10 12.25
CA LEU A 130 8.43 4.00 12.81
C LEU A 130 8.53 4.09 14.34
N ASP A 131 8.44 5.29 14.92
CA ASP A 131 8.37 5.47 16.39
C ASP A 131 7.09 4.88 17.01
N THR A 132 6.10 4.47 16.20
CA THR A 132 4.92 3.74 16.69
C THR A 132 5.11 2.21 16.69
N CYS A 133 6.27 1.72 16.27
CA CYS A 133 6.56 0.30 16.31
C CYS A 133 6.57 -0.22 17.75
N PRO A 134 5.99 -1.42 18.00
CA PRO A 134 6.07 -2.02 19.33
C PRO A 134 7.54 -2.26 19.68
N GLU A 135 7.87 -2.09 20.96
CA GLU A 135 9.22 -2.42 21.45
C GLU A 135 9.55 -3.88 21.12
N PRO A 136 10.80 -4.19 20.73
CA PRO A 136 11.21 -5.56 20.52
C PRO A 136 11.06 -6.32 21.83
N GLN A 137 10.12 -7.28 21.85
CA GLN A 137 9.95 -8.20 22.96
C GLN A 137 11.23 -9.03 23.08
N HIS A 138 12.07 -8.70 24.05
CA HIS A 138 13.16 -9.55 24.49
C HIS A 138 12.57 -10.56 25.48
N SER A 139 12.34 -11.78 25.02
CA SER A 139 12.03 -12.96 25.84
C SER A 139 13.23 -13.89 25.89
#